data_AF-A0A0K0DHY8-F1
#
_entry.id   AF-A0A0K0DHY8-F1
#
_cell.length_a   1.000
_cell.length_b   1.000
_cell.length_c   1.000
_cell.angle_alpha   90.00
_cell.angle_beta   90.00
_cell.angle_gamma   90.00
#
_symmetry.space_group_name_H-M   'P 1'
#
loop_
_entity.id
_entity.type
_entity.pdbx_description
1 polymer ?
#
loop_
_entity_poly.entity_id
_entity_poly.type
_entity_poly.pdbx_seq_one_letter_code
_entity_poly.pdbx_strand_id
1 'polypeptide(L)'
;LMTTPILSPVYYILGGMNPGETLFSSNALPFLGSVITRSLNKTDLLNELNPSEEDGWYLLETNYDLNKPVLYLDDRRTPGNHCMQVLGQKNVSFQVEIYSISIQANK
;
A
#
# COMPACT_ATOMS: atom_id res chain seq x y z
N LEU A 1 -8.21 5.78 -12.32
CA LEU A 1 -8.36 4.51 -11.56
C LEU A 1 -9.44 4.55 -10.47
N MET A 2 -10.00 5.69 -10.07
CA MET A 2 -10.98 5.75 -8.96
C MET A 2 -12.46 5.76 -9.40
N THR A 3 -12.74 6.23 -10.60
CA THR A 3 -14.13 6.53 -11.05
C THR A 3 -14.59 5.69 -12.23
N THR A 4 -13.65 5.15 -13.03
CA THR A 4 -13.97 4.33 -14.20
C THR A 4 -14.70 3.05 -13.78
N PRO A 5 -15.89 2.74 -14.34
CA PRO A 5 -16.56 1.47 -14.10
C PRO A 5 -15.70 0.27 -14.50
N ILE A 6 -15.77 -0.80 -13.71
CA ILE A 6 -15.01 -2.05 -13.89
C ILE A 6 -15.94 -3.26 -13.74
N LEU A 7 -15.53 -4.40 -14.30
CA LEU A 7 -16.34 -5.63 -14.32
C LEU A 7 -16.21 -6.50 -13.06
N SER A 8 -15.18 -6.26 -12.24
CA SER A 8 -14.93 -6.99 -10.99
C SER A 8 -14.29 -6.07 -9.96
N PRO A 9 -14.55 -6.23 -8.66
CA PRO A 9 -13.80 -5.55 -7.61
C PRO A 9 -12.30 -5.84 -7.70
N VAL A 10 -11.48 -4.86 -7.32
CA VAL A 10 -10.01 -4.96 -7.41
C VAL A 10 -9.35 -3.99 -6.44
N TYR A 11 -8.10 -4.30 -6.09
CA TYR A 11 -7.20 -3.38 -5.38
C TYR A 11 -6.16 -2.87 -6.38
N TYR A 12 -6.07 -1.55 -6.56
CA TYR A 12 -4.98 -0.94 -7.34
C TYR A 12 -3.90 -0.43 -6.38
N ILE A 13 -2.67 -0.89 -6.56
CA ILE A 13 -1.49 -0.39 -5.85
C ILE A 13 -0.75 0.50 -6.84
N LEU A 14 -0.64 1.80 -6.54
CA LEU A 14 -0.10 2.82 -7.44
C LEU A 14 1.08 3.53 -6.78
N GLY A 15 2.24 3.53 -7.45
CA GLY A 15 3.41 4.34 -7.07
C GLY A 15 3.57 5.57 -7.97
N GLY A 16 3.87 6.71 -7.38
CA GLY A 16 4.20 7.96 -8.08
C GLY A 16 5.70 8.18 -8.23
N MET A 17 6.12 9.15 -9.03
CA MET A 17 7.54 9.42 -9.32
C MET A 17 8.16 10.62 -8.59
N ASN A 18 7.37 11.41 -7.86
CA ASN A 18 7.83 12.69 -7.31
C ASN A 18 7.82 12.66 -5.78
N PRO A 19 8.98 12.54 -5.09
CA PRO A 19 9.12 12.68 -3.64
C PRO A 19 8.76 14.06 -3.05
N GLY A 20 8.18 14.97 -3.84
CA GLY A 20 8.00 16.37 -3.51
C GLY A 20 9.01 17.25 -4.25
N GLU A 21 8.68 17.61 -5.49
CA GLU A 21 9.15 18.87 -6.06
C GLU A 21 7.96 19.84 -6.07
N THR A 22 8.21 21.00 -5.48
CA THR A 22 7.32 22.13 -5.29
C THR A 22 6.53 22.50 -6.54
N LEU A 23 5.26 22.11 -6.60
CA LEU A 23 4.24 22.99 -7.13
C LEU A 23 3.63 23.73 -5.96
N PHE A 24 3.92 25.02 -5.88
CA PHE A 24 3.25 26.02 -5.06
C PHE A 24 1.76 26.13 -5.45
N SER A 25 1.00 25.05 -5.30
CA SER A 25 -0.45 25.07 -5.22
C SER A 25 -0.79 24.44 -3.89
N SER A 26 -1.23 25.27 -2.96
CA SER A 26 -1.45 24.99 -1.54
C SER A 26 -2.55 23.96 -1.23
N ASN A 27 -2.87 23.06 -2.17
CA ASN A 27 -3.91 22.03 -2.03
C ASN A 27 -3.49 20.64 -2.59
N ALA A 28 -2.28 20.48 -3.14
CA ALA A 28 -1.80 19.17 -3.60
C ALA A 28 -0.95 18.50 -2.52
N LEU A 29 -1.53 17.50 -1.85
CA LEU A 29 -0.83 16.65 -0.89
C LEU A 29 0.27 15.83 -1.61
N PRO A 30 1.45 15.65 -0.99
CA PRO A 30 2.57 14.90 -1.57
C PRO A 30 2.27 13.40 -1.56
N PHE A 31 1.51 12.90 -2.52
CA PHE A 31 1.16 11.48 -2.57
C PHE A 31 2.19 10.68 -3.35
N LEU A 32 2.99 9.89 -2.65
CA LEU A 32 4.06 9.06 -3.21
C LEU A 32 3.59 7.66 -3.60
N GLY A 33 2.46 7.20 -3.02
CA GLY A 33 1.87 5.91 -3.31
C GLY A 33 0.51 5.74 -2.66
N SER A 34 -0.35 4.93 -3.28
CA SER A 34 -1.70 4.67 -2.79
C SER A 34 -2.18 3.24 -3.07
N VAL A 35 -3.11 2.79 -2.23
CA VAL A 35 -3.93 1.60 -2.44
C VAL A 35 -5.37 2.06 -2.62
N ILE A 36 -5.98 1.71 -3.76
CA ILE A 36 -7.34 2.07 -4.12
C ILE A 36 -8.18 0.78 -4.10
N THR A 37 -9.07 0.65 -3.13
CA THR A 37 -10.05 -0.44 -3.06
C THR A 37 -11.25 -0.07 -3.93
N ARG A 38 -11.53 -0.87 -4.95
CA ARG A 38 -12.57 -0.59 -5.95
C ARG A 38 -13.68 -1.63 -5.91
N SER A 39 -14.91 -1.13 -5.91
CA SER A 39 -16.08 -1.86 -6.39
C SER A 39 -16.42 -1.44 -7.84
N LEU A 40 -17.40 -2.11 -8.43
CA LEU A 40 -17.73 -1.99 -9.87
C LEU A 40 -17.83 -0.54 -10.36
N ASN A 41 -18.48 0.33 -9.59
CA ASN A 41 -18.79 1.69 -10.04
C ASN A 41 -18.23 2.80 -9.14
N LYS A 42 -17.46 2.46 -8.10
CA LYS A 42 -16.93 3.46 -7.15
C LYS A 42 -15.63 3.02 -6.49
N THR A 43 -15.01 3.96 -5.79
CA THR A 43 -13.94 3.69 -4.83
C THR A 43 -14.58 3.48 -3.46
N ASP A 44 -14.27 2.36 -2.82
CA ASP A 44 -14.78 2.04 -1.48
C ASP A 44 -13.84 2.57 -0.39
N LEU A 45 -12.52 2.51 -0.64
CA LEU A 45 -11.50 2.97 0.29
C LEU A 45 -10.27 3.46 -0.50
N LEU A 46 -9.70 4.58 -0.03
CA LEU A 46 -8.43 5.11 -0.49
C LEU A 46 -7.47 5.13 0.71
N ASN A 47 -6.32 4.49 0.55
CA ASN A 47 -5.22 4.53 1.52
C ASN A 47 -4.00 5.13 0.83
N GLU A 48 -3.33 6.06 1.50
CA GLU A 48 -2.21 6.80 0.94
C GLU A 48 -1.02 6.71 1.90
N LEU A 49 0.20 6.76 1.35
CA LEU A 49 1.39 6.91 2.17
C LEU A 49 1.28 8.19 3.00
N ASN A 50 1.59 8.08 4.28
CA ASN A 50 1.62 9.20 5.20
C ASN A 50 2.92 9.17 6.00
N PRO A 51 4.02 9.75 5.48
CA PRO A 51 5.32 9.72 6.15
C PRO A 51 5.37 10.40 7.52
N SER A 52 4.30 11.11 7.92
CA SER A 52 4.17 11.70 9.26
C SER A 52 3.83 10.67 10.34
N GLU A 53 3.31 9.50 9.96
CA GLU A 53 2.99 8.38 10.85
C GLU A 53 4.20 7.44 10.99
N GLU A 54 4.36 6.79 12.14
CA GLU A 54 5.51 5.93 12.47
C GLU A 54 5.79 4.85 11.40
N ASP A 55 4.74 4.18 10.92
CA ASP A 55 4.81 3.16 9.88
C ASP A 55 4.22 3.62 8.52
N GLY A 56 3.96 4.92 8.34
CA GLY A 56 3.28 5.43 7.15
C GLY A 56 4.18 5.58 5.91
N TRP A 57 5.40 5.01 5.96
CA TRP A 57 6.37 5.02 4.86
C TRP A 57 6.19 3.86 3.87
N TYR A 58 5.29 2.91 4.14
CA TYR A 58 4.90 1.84 3.22
C TYR A 58 3.39 1.59 3.27
N LEU A 59 2.86 0.95 2.22
CA LEU A 59 1.51 0.39 2.19
C LEU A 59 1.62 -1.10 1.87
N LEU A 60 0.82 -1.92 2.53
CA LEU A 60 0.74 -3.36 2.28
C LEU A 60 -0.70 -3.77 2.02
N GLU A 61 -0.99 -4.22 0.81
CA GLU A 61 -2.27 -4.79 0.41
C GLU A 61 -2.09 -6.26 0.01
N THR A 62 -3.06 -7.10 0.34
CA THR A 62 -3.07 -8.53 0.00
C THR A 62 -4.28 -8.83 -0.88
N ASN A 63 -5.34 -9.39 -0.30
CA ASN A 63 -6.59 -9.69 -1.01
C ASN A 63 -7.84 -9.39 -0.15
N TYR A 64 -7.69 -8.61 0.92
CA TYR A 64 -8.76 -8.32 1.89
C TYR A 64 -8.71 -6.85 2.29
N ASP A 65 -9.87 -6.20 2.33
CA ASP A 65 -9.99 -4.77 2.62
C ASP A 65 -9.22 -4.35 3.88
N LEU A 66 -8.47 -3.25 3.79
CA LEU A 66 -7.63 -2.74 4.88
C LEU A 66 -8.43 -2.32 6.12
N ASN A 67 -9.68 -1.90 5.93
CA ASN A 67 -10.59 -1.52 7.02
C ASN A 67 -11.37 -2.69 7.62
N LYS A 68 -11.02 -3.94 7.26
CA LYS A 68 -11.63 -5.16 7.80
C LYS A 68 -10.59 -6.07 8.47
N PRO A 69 -11.03 -6.95 9.38
CA PRO A 69 -10.19 -8.03 9.88
C PRO A 69 -9.68 -8.91 8.74
N VAL A 70 -8.47 -9.45 8.91
CA VAL A 70 -7.89 -10.45 8.01
C VAL A 70 -8.66 -11.77 8.06
N LEU A 71 -8.64 -12.53 6.97
CA LEU A 71 -9.06 -13.93 7.03
C LEU A 71 -8.02 -14.74 7.80
N TYR A 72 -8.40 -15.32 8.93
CA TYR A 72 -7.48 -16.08 9.80
C TYR A 72 -6.69 -17.17 9.06
N LEU A 73 -7.31 -17.84 8.08
CA LEU A 73 -6.66 -18.91 7.31
C LEU A 73 -5.66 -18.40 6.25
N ASP A 74 -5.70 -17.13 5.88
CA ASP A 74 -4.82 -16.50 4.88
C ASP A 74 -4.39 -15.10 5.35
N ASP A 75 -3.83 -15.02 6.56
CA ASP A 75 -3.27 -13.77 7.08
C ASP A 75 -1.83 -13.56 6.61
N ARG A 76 -1.69 -13.04 5.38
CA ARG A 76 -0.40 -12.60 4.85
C ARG A 76 -0.06 -11.15 5.23
N ARG A 77 -1.05 -10.37 5.68
CA ARG A 77 -0.89 -8.95 6.03
C ARG A 77 -0.07 -8.79 7.31
N THR A 78 -0.37 -9.56 8.35
CA THR A 78 0.37 -9.50 9.63
C THR A 78 1.86 -9.83 9.47
N PRO A 79 2.27 -10.97 8.88
CA PRO A 79 3.70 -11.26 8.71
C PRO A 79 4.38 -10.27 7.75
N GLY A 80 3.69 -9.78 6.70
CA GLY A 80 4.23 -8.77 5.81
C GLY A 80 4.53 -7.44 6.53
N ASN A 81 3.59 -6.94 7.34
CA ASN A 81 3.78 -5.72 8.14
C ASN A 81 4.94 -5.89 9.14
N HIS A 82 4.99 -7.03 9.83
CA HIS A 82 6.10 -7.32 10.75
C HIS A 82 7.46 -7.30 10.02
N CYS A 83 7.55 -7.87 8.82
CA CYS A 83 8.78 -7.82 8.03
C CYS A 83 9.16 -6.39 7.65
N MET A 84 8.20 -5.56 7.23
CA MET A 84 8.46 -4.16 6.89
C MET A 84 8.89 -3.34 8.10
N GLN A 85 8.27 -3.54 9.26
CA GLN A 85 8.64 -2.90 10.53
C GLN A 85 10.05 -3.28 10.97
N VAL A 86 10.41 -4.57 10.91
CA VAL A 86 11.76 -5.04 11.25
C VAL A 86 12.79 -4.52 10.25
N LEU A 87 12.43 -4.46 8.96
CA LEU A 87 13.30 -3.94 7.92
C LEU A 87 13.60 -2.46 8.15
N GLY A 88 12.56 -1.66 8.38
CA GLY A 88 12.65 -0.21 8.53
C GLY A 88 12.97 0.53 7.22
N GLN A 89 12.47 1.77 7.10
CA GLN A 89 12.56 2.57 5.87
C GLN A 89 13.99 2.72 5.32
N LYS A 90 14.99 2.86 6.21
CA LYS A 90 16.39 3.11 5.84
C LYS A 90 17.05 1.95 5.10
N ASN A 91 16.51 0.74 5.23
CA ASN A 91 17.11 -0.48 4.68
C ASN A 91 16.38 -0.96 3.41
N VAL A 92 15.36 -0.22 2.95
CA VAL A 92 14.64 -0.53 1.72
C VAL A 92 15.58 -0.34 0.53
N SER A 93 15.69 -1.39 -0.28
CA SER A 93 16.35 -1.37 -1.58
C SER A 93 15.67 -2.40 -2.48
N PHE A 94 15.86 -2.29 -3.79
CA PHE A 94 15.24 -3.19 -4.76
C PHE A 94 15.52 -4.68 -4.45
N GLN A 95 16.73 -5.00 -4.00
CA GLN A 95 17.12 -6.36 -3.63
C GLN A 95 16.40 -6.86 -2.37
N VAL A 96 16.18 -5.96 -1.41
CA VAL A 96 15.55 -6.28 -0.12
C VAL A 96 14.03 -6.40 -0.26
N GLU A 97 13.41 -5.59 -1.12
CA GLU A 97 11.97 -5.68 -1.40
C GLU A 97 11.58 -7.05 -1.99
N ILE A 98 12.41 -7.57 -2.90
CA ILE A 98 12.27 -8.94 -3.45
C ILE A 98 12.44 -10.00 -2.35
N TYR A 99 13.27 -9.77 -1.33
CA TYR A 99 13.43 -10.70 -0.24
C TYR A 99 12.22 -10.69 0.72
N SER A 100 11.66 -9.51 1.03
CA SER A 100 10.47 -9.36 1.89
C SER A 100 9.24 -10.08 1.34
N ILE A 101 9.03 -10.10 0.01
CA ILE A 101 7.97 -10.88 -0.65
C ILE A 101 8.23 -12.40 -0.63
N SER A 102 9.47 -12.83 -0.37
CA SER A 102 9.90 -14.23 -0.38
C SER A 102 9.76 -14.92 0.98
N ILE A 103 9.59 -14.17 2.08
CA ILE A 103 9.52 -14.72 3.45
C ILE A 103 8.20 -15.49 3.68
N GLN A 104 7.20 -15.32 2.81
CA GLN A 104 6.00 -16.16 2.80
C GLN A 104 6.25 -17.60 2.33
N ALA A 105 7.41 -17.90 1.71
CA ALA A 105 7.68 -19.19 1.08
C ALA A 105 8.44 -20.19 1.96
N ASN A 106 8.78 -19.84 3.21
CA ASN A 106 9.48 -20.73 4.15
C ASN A 106 8.85 -20.75 5.54
N LYS A 107 7.57 -21.14 5.60
CA LYS A 107 6.98 -21.80 6.75
C LYS A 107 6.21 -23.03 6.30
#